data_AF-A0A8J6Y911-F1
#
_entry.id   AF-A0A8J6Y911-F1
#
_cell.length_a   1.000
_cell.length_b   1.000
_cell.length_c   1.000
_cell.angle_alpha   90.00
_cell.angle_beta   90.00
_cell.angle_gamma   90.00
#
_symmetry.space_group_name_H-M   'P 1'
#
loop_
_entity.id
_entity.type
_entity.pdbx_description
1 polymer ?
#
loop_
_entity_poly.entity_id
_entity_poly.type
_entity_poly.pdbx_seq_one_letter_code
_entity_poly.pdbx_strand_id
1 'polypeptide(L)'
;MKSPSRIITAIACILCLGAPAAVAGTEDASTAVGQAPCCFENPRFSGTCEVTPGEDESCSSILGYLNNPNSVGKTYCGNTKVRGGWTAVSCEGAAKTNAAAACQDSDAGE
;
A
#
# COMPACT_ATOMS: atom_id res chain seq x y z
N MET A 1 68.37 -10.74 15.29
CA MET A 1 68.72 -11.28 13.96
C MET A 1 68.34 -12.76 13.93
N LYS A 2 67.11 -13.08 13.49
CA LYS A 2 66.54 -14.43 13.39
C LYS A 2 65.66 -14.44 12.13
N SER A 3 65.94 -15.40 11.27
CA SER A 3 65.49 -15.56 9.88
C SER A 3 64.00 -15.95 9.72
N PRO A 4 63.49 -16.00 8.47
CA PRO A 4 62.10 -15.74 8.11
C PRO A 4 61.26 -17.02 8.00
N SER A 5 59.94 -16.89 7.92
CA SER A 5 59.12 -17.87 7.22
C SER A 5 57.82 -17.25 6.69
N ARG A 6 57.64 -17.34 5.38
CA ARG A 6 56.40 -17.01 4.67
C ARG A 6 55.53 -18.26 4.59
N ILE A 7 54.26 -18.06 4.18
CA ILE A 7 53.31 -19.07 3.65
C ILE A 7 52.68 -19.88 4.83
N ILE A 8 51.37 -19.99 5.03
CA ILE A 8 50.38 -20.65 4.15
C ILE A 8 48.96 -20.18 4.50
N THR A 9 48.24 -19.83 3.43
CA THR A 9 46.79 -19.64 3.28
C THR A 9 45.95 -20.78 3.84
N ALA A 10 44.91 -20.46 4.61
CA ALA A 10 43.70 -21.29 4.71
C ALA A 10 42.49 -20.42 5.08
N ILE A 11 41.87 -19.85 4.03
CA ILE A 11 40.51 -19.30 4.11
C ILE A 11 39.56 -20.49 4.12
N ALA A 12 39.03 -20.83 5.29
CA ALA A 12 37.99 -21.84 5.44
C ALA A 12 36.62 -21.17 5.24
N CYS A 13 36.03 -21.40 4.06
CA CYS A 13 34.66 -21.02 3.70
C CYS A 13 33.66 -21.63 4.68
N ILE A 14 33.02 -20.78 5.48
CA ILE A 14 31.87 -21.14 6.30
C ILE A 14 30.64 -21.22 5.38
N LEU A 15 30.24 -22.45 5.06
CA LEU A 15 28.98 -22.76 4.39
C LEU A 15 27.82 -22.50 5.36
N CYS A 16 27.17 -21.35 5.22
CA CYS A 16 25.88 -21.09 5.87
C CYS A 16 24.76 -21.77 5.07
N LEU A 17 24.16 -22.81 5.67
CA LEU A 17 22.90 -23.38 5.24
C LEU A 17 21.80 -22.32 5.40
N GLY A 18 21.14 -21.95 4.30
CA GLY A 18 19.93 -21.13 4.29
C GLY A 18 18.86 -21.79 3.42
N ALA A 19 17.80 -22.27 4.05
CA ALA A 19 16.61 -22.77 3.36
C ALA A 19 15.79 -21.58 2.81
N PRO A 20 15.28 -21.62 1.58
CA PRO A 20 14.30 -20.63 1.13
C PRO A 20 12.94 -20.93 1.78
N ALA A 21 12.57 -20.11 2.77
CA ALA A 21 11.19 -20.01 3.23
C ALA A 21 10.36 -19.28 2.16
N ALA A 22 9.19 -19.84 1.84
CA ALA A 22 8.27 -19.39 0.83
C ALA A 22 7.81 -17.93 1.03
N VAL A 23 7.73 -17.18 -0.06
CA VAL A 23 6.87 -16.00 -0.18
C VAL A 23 5.77 -16.38 -1.16
N ALA A 24 4.61 -16.76 -0.62
CA ALA A 24 3.38 -16.71 -1.38
C ALA A 24 3.04 -15.22 -1.51
N GLY A 25 3.34 -14.64 -2.68
CA GLY A 25 2.76 -13.36 -3.04
C GLY A 25 1.26 -13.56 -3.15
N THR A 26 0.50 -13.04 -2.20
CA THR A 26 -0.91 -12.72 -2.44
C THR A 26 -0.90 -11.57 -3.43
N GLU A 27 -0.93 -11.92 -4.71
CA GLU A 27 -1.30 -11.01 -5.77
C GLU A 27 -2.78 -10.71 -5.52
N ASP A 28 -3.04 -9.60 -4.85
CA ASP A 28 -4.37 -9.03 -4.74
C ASP A 28 -4.87 -8.83 -6.18
N ALA A 29 -5.78 -9.69 -6.59
CA ALA A 29 -6.39 -9.68 -7.90
C ALA A 29 -7.28 -8.44 -8.02
N SER A 30 -6.65 -7.29 -8.22
CA SER A 30 -7.29 -6.07 -8.70
C SER A 30 -7.71 -6.31 -10.16
N THR A 31 -8.80 -7.05 -10.31
CA THR A 31 -9.57 -7.12 -11.55
C THR A 31 -10.00 -5.70 -11.89
N ALA A 32 -9.72 -5.26 -13.12
CA ALA A 32 -10.07 -3.95 -13.65
C ALA A 32 -11.60 -3.73 -13.65
N VAL A 33 -12.10 -3.30 -12.50
CA VAL A 33 -13.34 -2.57 -12.24
C VAL A 33 -12.81 -1.25 -11.70
N GLY A 34 -13.16 -0.11 -12.30
CA GLY A 34 -12.50 1.19 -12.03
C GLY A 34 -12.10 1.36 -10.55
N GLN A 35 -10.83 1.69 -10.32
CA GLN A 35 -10.20 1.64 -9.00
C GLN A 35 -11.10 2.26 -7.93
N ALA A 36 -11.38 1.50 -6.86
CA ALA A 36 -12.22 1.99 -5.77
C ALA A 36 -11.66 3.31 -5.20
N PRO A 37 -12.52 4.26 -4.78
CA PRO A 37 -12.05 5.51 -4.22
C PRO A 37 -11.27 5.27 -2.93
N CYS A 38 -10.26 6.09 -2.71
CA CYS A 38 -9.50 6.17 -1.47
C CYS A 38 -10.03 7.31 -0.61
N CYS A 39 -10.19 7.06 0.68
CA CYS A 39 -10.64 8.08 1.62
C CYS A 39 -9.54 8.40 2.62
N PHE A 40 -9.27 9.68 2.79
CA PHE A 40 -8.22 10.17 3.66
C PHE A 40 -8.75 11.23 4.61
N GLU A 41 -8.28 11.21 5.85
CA GLU A 41 -8.60 12.22 6.85
C GLU A 41 -7.34 12.88 7.38
N ASN A 42 -7.49 14.16 7.75
CA ASN A 42 -6.46 14.92 8.42
C ASN A 42 -7.15 15.93 9.34
N PRO A 43 -6.78 16.05 10.63
CA PRO A 43 -7.38 17.02 11.55
C PRO A 43 -7.26 18.49 11.11
N ARG A 44 -6.34 18.78 10.18
CA ARG A 44 -6.11 20.11 9.61
C ARG A 44 -6.83 20.34 8.28
N PHE A 45 -7.61 19.35 7.83
CA PHE A 45 -8.41 19.38 6.62
C PHE A 45 -9.89 19.19 6.98
N SER A 46 -10.77 19.95 6.33
CA SER A 46 -12.20 19.90 6.64
C SER A 46 -12.87 18.73 5.92
N GLY A 47 -13.25 17.70 6.68
CA GLY A 47 -13.99 16.53 6.19
C GLY A 47 -13.11 15.42 5.63
N THR A 48 -13.75 14.41 5.05
CA THR A 48 -13.08 13.28 4.41
C THR A 48 -12.69 13.65 2.98
N CYS A 49 -11.43 13.40 2.62
CA CYS A 49 -10.93 13.53 1.27
C CYS A 49 -11.15 12.22 0.50
N GLU A 50 -12.04 12.24 -0.49
CA GLU A 50 -12.24 11.13 -1.43
C GLU A 50 -11.43 11.35 -2.71
N VAL A 51 -10.67 10.34 -3.14
CA VAL A 51 -9.81 10.39 -4.33
C VAL A 51 -9.95 9.09 -5.11
N THR A 52 -10.31 9.19 -6.40
CA THR A 52 -10.17 8.06 -7.33
C THR A 52 -8.73 7.98 -7.82
N PRO A 53 -8.01 6.86 -7.60
CA PRO A 53 -6.66 6.69 -8.13
C PRO A 53 -6.63 6.65 -9.65
N GLY A 54 -5.54 7.13 -10.25
CA GLY A 54 -5.21 6.82 -11.63
C GLY A 54 -4.77 5.36 -11.80
N GLU A 55 -4.63 4.90 -13.05
CA GLU A 55 -4.32 3.51 -13.40
C GLU A 55 -3.05 2.96 -12.71
N ASP A 56 -2.02 3.80 -12.56
CA ASP A 56 -0.75 3.45 -11.91
C ASP A 56 -0.64 3.97 -10.46
N GLU A 57 -1.74 4.43 -9.87
CA GLU A 57 -1.77 4.96 -8.51
C GLU A 57 -2.53 4.02 -7.56
N SER A 58 -2.07 3.97 -6.31
CA SER A 58 -2.72 3.23 -5.23
C SER A 58 -3.05 4.19 -4.08
N CYS A 59 -4.02 3.80 -3.23
CA CYS A 59 -4.32 4.58 -2.02
C CYS A 59 -3.07 4.78 -1.15
N SER A 60 -2.19 3.79 -1.10
CA SER A 60 -0.93 3.85 -0.37
C SER A 60 0.07 4.85 -0.98
N SER A 61 0.21 4.89 -2.30
CA SER A 61 1.10 5.85 -2.96
C SER A 61 0.58 7.29 -2.83
N ILE A 62 -0.73 7.48 -2.91
CA ILE A 62 -1.38 8.79 -2.71
C ILE A 62 -1.26 9.23 -1.24
N LEU A 63 -1.46 8.33 -0.28
CA LEU A 63 -1.26 8.62 1.15
C LEU A 63 0.20 8.99 1.44
N GLY A 64 1.15 8.27 0.86
CA GLY A 64 2.58 8.59 0.94
C GLY A 64 2.88 9.97 0.37
N TYR A 65 2.26 10.32 -0.76
CA TYR A 65 2.37 11.65 -1.36
C TYR A 65 1.83 12.75 -0.42
N LEU A 66 0.64 12.56 0.15
CA LEU A 66 0.00 13.51 1.08
C LEU A 66 0.82 13.70 2.36
N ASN A 67 1.55 12.68 2.81
CA ASN A 67 2.38 12.73 4.01
C ASN A 67 3.83 13.17 3.79
N ASN A 68 4.27 13.34 2.54
CA ASN A 68 5.62 13.79 2.24
C ASN A 68 5.68 15.34 2.10
N PRO A 69 6.42 16.05 2.96
CA PRO A 69 6.52 17.51 2.91
C PRO A 69 7.20 18.03 1.64
N ASN A 70 7.97 17.18 0.94
CA ASN A 70 8.68 17.54 -0.29
C ASN A 70 7.86 17.28 -1.57
N SER A 71 6.66 16.72 -1.45
CA SER A 71 5.81 16.36 -2.59
C SER A 71 5.11 17.59 -3.20
N VAL A 72 5.28 17.77 -4.52
CA VAL A 72 4.69 18.84 -5.34
C VAL A 72 4.11 18.29 -6.65
N GLY A 73 3.22 19.03 -7.32
CA GLY A 73 2.77 18.73 -8.69
C GLY A 73 1.58 17.76 -8.88
N LYS A 74 1.03 17.14 -7.83
CA LYS A 74 -0.21 16.33 -7.92
C LYS A 74 -1.35 17.00 -7.16
N THR A 75 -2.56 16.83 -7.67
CA THR A 75 -3.79 17.44 -7.15
C THR A 75 -4.63 16.39 -6.45
N TYR A 76 -4.63 16.43 -5.12
CA TYR A 76 -5.51 15.59 -4.28
C TYR A 76 -6.20 16.47 -3.23
N CYS A 77 -7.35 16.01 -2.73
CA CYS A 77 -8.06 16.66 -1.62
C CYS A 77 -8.27 18.16 -1.82
N GLY A 78 -8.75 18.56 -3.01
CA GLY A 78 -9.01 19.97 -3.33
C GLY A 78 -7.75 20.86 -3.38
N ASN A 79 -6.60 20.32 -3.79
CA ASN A 79 -5.32 21.05 -3.82
C ASN A 79 -4.85 21.56 -2.44
N THR A 80 -5.15 20.79 -1.40
CA THR A 80 -4.69 21.11 -0.05
C THR A 80 -3.17 21.30 0.03
N LYS A 81 -2.75 22.31 0.80
CA LYS A 81 -1.34 22.55 1.17
C LYS A 81 -0.91 21.76 2.40
N VAL A 82 -1.84 21.07 3.07
CA VAL A 82 -1.53 20.27 4.25
C VAL A 82 -0.66 19.08 3.85
N ARG A 83 0.48 18.93 4.54
CA ARG A 83 1.38 17.79 4.41
C ARG A 83 1.64 17.18 5.77
N GLY A 84 1.65 15.85 5.82
CA GLY A 84 1.80 15.09 7.06
C GLY A 84 0.51 14.99 7.87
N GLY A 85 0.38 13.92 8.66
CA GLY A 85 -0.78 13.67 9.53
C GLY A 85 -2.02 13.18 8.79
N TRP A 86 -1.91 12.81 7.51
CA TRP A 86 -2.99 12.15 6.77
C TRP A 86 -3.05 10.67 7.16
N THR A 87 -4.27 10.15 7.27
CA THR A 87 -4.55 8.74 7.52
C THR A 87 -5.53 8.21 6.49
N ALA A 88 -5.38 6.96 6.07
CA ALA A 88 -6.38 6.29 5.25
C ALA A 88 -7.52 5.81 6.14
N VAL A 89 -8.75 6.04 5.67
CA VAL A 89 -9.98 5.60 6.32
C VAL A 89 -10.85 4.85 5.32
N SER A 90 -11.85 4.12 5.82
CA SER A 90 -12.83 3.46 4.96
C SER A 90 -13.72 4.49 4.27
N CYS A 91 -13.87 4.39 2.94
CA CYS A 91 -14.86 5.17 2.22
C CYS A 91 -16.27 4.67 2.56
N GLU A 92 -17.04 5.48 3.27
CA GLU A 92 -18.45 5.19 3.51
C GLU A 92 -19.23 5.26 2.20
N GLY A 93 -19.46 4.09 1.60
CA GLY A 93 -20.15 3.93 0.33
C GLY A 93 -19.60 2.78 -0.52
N ALA A 94 -18.30 2.49 -0.43
CA ALA A 94 -17.67 1.43 -1.23
C ALA A 94 -18.10 0.00 -0.81
N ALA A 95 -18.41 -0.20 0.48
CA ALA A 95 -18.90 -1.50 0.99
C ALA A 95 -20.41 -1.72 0.82
N LYS A 96 -21.21 -0.66 0.65
CA LYS A 96 -22.68 -0.78 0.62
C LYS A 96 -23.22 -1.24 -0.74
N THR A 97 -22.51 -0.98 -1.83
CA THR A 97 -22.96 -1.37 -3.18
C THR A 97 -22.76 -2.86 -3.46
N ASN A 98 -21.74 -3.51 -2.86
CA ASN A 98 -21.47 -4.95 -3.09
C ASN A 98 -22.23 -5.89 -2.14
N ALA A 99 -22.76 -5.39 -1.01
CA ALA A 99 -23.58 -6.18 -0.09
C ALA A 99 -25.06 -6.24 -0.49
N ALA A 100 -25.54 -5.28 -1.29
CA ALA A 100 -26.96 -5.21 -1.68
C ALA A 100 -27.35 -6.19 -2.81
N ALA A 101 -26.39 -6.76 -3.55
CA ALA A 101 -26.68 -7.68 -4.65
C ALA A 101 -26.89 -9.15 -4.22
N ALA A 102 -26.63 -9.50 -2.96
CA ALA A 102 -26.59 -10.91 -2.51
C ALA A 102 -27.81 -11.37 -1.68
N CYS A 103 -28.84 -10.55 -1.50
CA CYS A 103 -30.02 -10.93 -0.70
C CYS A 103 -31.34 -10.32 -1.19
N GLN A 104 -31.67 -10.47 -2.48
CA GLN A 104 -33.04 -10.17 -2.97
C GLN A 104 -33.49 -11.16 -4.04
N ASP A 105 -33.60 -12.45 -3.69
CA ASP A 105 -34.46 -13.41 -4.42
C ASP A 105 -34.70 -14.65 -3.55
N SER A 106 -35.68 -14.62 -2.65
CA SER A 106 -36.29 -15.80 -1.99
C SER A 106 -37.47 -15.38 -1.10
N ASP A 107 -38.45 -14.64 -1.61
CA ASP A 107 -39.77 -14.54 -0.94
C ASP A 107 -40.87 -14.06 -1.90
N ALA A 108 -41.52 -15.01 -2.57
CA ALA A 108 -42.88 -14.86 -3.07
C ALA A 108 -43.42 -16.24 -3.47
N GLY A 109 -43.83 -17.01 -2.46
CA GLY A 109 -44.63 -18.21 -2.64
C GLY A 109 -45.62 -18.31 -1.50
N GLU A 110 -46.87 -17.94 -1.77
CA GLU A 110 -48.12 -18.60 -1.33
C GLU A 110 -49.34 -17.92 -1.99
#